data_AF-A0A9K3KXC1-F1
#
_entry.id   AF-A0A9K3KXC1-F1
#
_cell.length_a   1.000
_cell.length_b   1.000
_cell.length_c   1.000
_cell.angle_alpha   90.00
_cell.angle_beta   90.00
_cell.angle_gamma   90.00
#
_symmetry.space_group_name_H-M   'P 1'
#
loop_
_entity.id
_entity.type
_entity.pdbx_description
1 polymer ?
#
loop_
_entity_poly.entity_id
_entity_poly.type
_entity_poly.pdbx_seq_one_letter_code
_entity_poly.pdbx_strand_id
1 'polypeptide(L)'
;MHFSIPLTHFLLLASSSGGLAQEQEYIKRLRKTDTIPNKGPTYLRADAGAPRKLELLDSDGADGELWNMYVVEQLSSLPTAPSPSPPPTEAPRRCEDVDCTNPEERCDPLDGVCKLLDSIVPCIAIIDESDNFPDSHFDTQWATFRTDYPDRPFCLLRPTSSSTFDRLYLPPAFLNDTRVTFAEVSRDDLGANSPIQPVPTDWFSICGFGIYNGTTVEFIGMFLDTSGSMDQRTVSGSLALFEQNVAIAGLTIEPVFNTREDWITPFLTTLVPSN
;
A
#
# COMPACT_ATOMS: atom_id res chain seq x y z
N MET A 1 -4.36 -19.87 -44.14
CA MET A 1 -3.92 -20.20 -42.76
C MET A 1 -3.29 -18.95 -42.19
N HIS A 2 -3.96 -18.30 -41.26
CA HIS A 2 -3.41 -17.18 -40.50
C HIS A 2 -3.52 -17.58 -39.03
N PHE A 3 -2.37 -17.73 -38.39
CA PHE A 3 -2.26 -17.89 -36.95
C PHE A 3 -2.27 -16.48 -36.33
N SER A 4 -3.18 -16.24 -35.39
CA SER A 4 -3.08 -15.12 -34.46
C SER A 4 -2.45 -15.62 -33.17
N ILE A 5 -1.34 -15.00 -32.77
CA ILE A 5 -0.76 -15.08 -31.44
C ILE A 5 -1.18 -13.79 -30.71
N PRO A 6 -1.72 -13.82 -29.48
CA PRO A 6 -1.82 -12.63 -28.66
C PRO A 6 -0.72 -12.64 -27.59
N LEU A 7 0.06 -11.56 -27.53
CA LEU A 7 0.75 -11.00 -26.34
C LEU A 7 1.52 -9.75 -26.87
N THR A 8 1.69 -8.61 -26.19
CA THR A 8 2.11 -8.42 -24.79
C THR A 8 1.90 -6.95 -24.38
N HIS A 9 1.81 -6.74 -23.07
CA HIS A 9 1.87 -5.51 -22.27
C HIS A 9 2.72 -4.34 -22.82
N PHE A 10 2.22 -3.11 -22.63
CA PHE A 10 3.03 -1.89 -22.65
C PHE A 10 3.56 -1.62 -21.24
N LEU A 11 4.89 -1.63 -21.09
CA LEU A 11 5.61 -1.10 -19.93
C LEU A 11 6.05 0.33 -20.28
N LEU A 12 5.55 1.35 -19.56
CA LEU A 12 6.06 2.71 -19.68
C LEU A 12 7.08 2.94 -18.57
N LEU A 13 8.37 2.99 -18.95
CA LEU A 13 9.43 3.49 -18.09
C LEU A 13 9.41 5.02 -18.17
N ALA A 14 8.99 5.68 -17.09
CA ALA A 14 9.19 7.12 -16.91
C ALA A 14 10.49 7.36 -16.12
N SER A 15 11.37 8.15 -16.72
CA SER A 15 12.61 8.64 -16.13
C SER A 15 12.33 9.63 -14.99
N SER A 16 13.23 9.64 -14.03
CA SER A 16 13.21 10.25 -12.71
C SER A 16 12.84 11.74 -12.60
N SER A 17 12.36 12.08 -11.40
CA SER A 17 12.26 13.39 -10.74
C SER A 17 10.99 14.22 -10.99
N GLY A 18 9.87 13.77 -10.42
CA GLY A 18 8.66 14.56 -10.19
C GLY A 18 7.60 13.70 -9.51
N GLY A 19 7.23 14.02 -8.27
CA GLY A 19 6.45 13.14 -7.40
C GLY A 19 5.04 12.79 -7.90
N LEU A 20 4.66 11.53 -7.68
CA LEU A 20 3.37 10.89 -7.99
C LEU A 20 2.11 11.68 -7.57
N ALA A 21 2.23 12.64 -6.64
CA ALA A 21 1.14 13.49 -6.19
C ALA A 21 0.70 14.54 -7.24
N GLN A 22 1.61 15.04 -8.10
CA GLN A 22 1.25 15.98 -9.17
C GLN A 22 0.57 15.30 -10.36
N GLU A 23 0.89 14.02 -10.58
CA GLU A 23 0.37 13.22 -11.69
C GLU A 23 -1.11 12.83 -11.48
N GLN A 24 -1.48 12.54 -10.23
CA GLN A 24 -2.87 12.27 -9.82
C GLN A 24 -3.79 13.50 -9.95
N GLU A 25 -3.28 14.69 -9.64
CA GLU A 25 -4.03 15.96 -9.73
C GLU A 25 -4.27 16.37 -11.20
N TYR A 26 -3.33 16.08 -12.10
CA TYR A 26 -3.44 16.36 -13.53
C TYR A 26 -4.45 15.44 -14.23
N ILE A 27 -4.47 14.15 -13.89
CA ILE A 27 -5.45 13.17 -14.41
C ILE A 27 -6.86 13.49 -13.90
N LYS A 28 -7.01 14.00 -12.67
CA LYS A 28 -8.31 14.46 -12.14
C LYS A 28 -8.87 15.69 -12.88
N ARG A 29 -8.01 16.58 -13.39
CA ARG A 29 -8.45 17.77 -14.16
C ARG A 29 -8.89 17.44 -15.58
N LEU A 30 -8.24 16.48 -16.24
CA LEU A 30 -8.64 16.03 -17.59
C LEU A 30 -10.01 15.34 -17.64
N ARG A 31 -10.51 14.81 -16.51
CA ARG A 31 -11.85 14.19 -16.43
C ARG A 31 -12.99 15.16 -16.11
N LYS A 32 -12.70 16.45 -15.85
CA LYS A 32 -13.71 17.43 -15.41
C LYS A 32 -14.17 18.41 -16.50
N THR A 33 -13.66 18.27 -17.72
CA THR A 33 -14.13 19.03 -18.89
C THR A 33 -14.75 18.07 -19.91
N ASP A 34 -15.98 18.37 -20.30
CA ASP A 34 -16.93 17.51 -21.00
C ASP A 34 -16.45 16.87 -22.32
N THR A 35 -16.92 15.64 -22.53
CA THR A 35 -17.09 14.90 -23.80
C THR A 35 -15.88 14.76 -24.74
N ILE A 36 -15.13 13.67 -24.57
CA ILE A 36 -14.35 13.08 -25.68
C ILE A 36 -15.15 11.89 -26.23
N PRO A 37 -15.61 11.93 -27.49
CA PRO A 37 -16.24 10.77 -28.11
C PRO A 37 -15.20 9.66 -28.34
N ASN A 38 -15.59 8.42 -28.03
CA ASN A 38 -14.82 7.21 -28.33
C ASN A 38 -14.46 7.17 -29.82
N LYS A 39 -13.22 7.53 -30.17
CA LYS A 39 -12.60 7.27 -31.47
C LYS A 39 -11.21 6.67 -31.23
N GLY A 40 -10.79 5.81 -32.15
CA GLY A 40 -9.71 4.82 -32.01
C GLY A 40 -8.31 5.33 -31.64
N PRO A 41 -7.30 4.45 -31.66
CA PRO A 41 -6.00 4.70 -31.03
C PRO A 41 -5.29 5.91 -31.66
N THR A 42 -4.96 6.89 -30.82
CA THR A 42 -4.16 8.06 -31.17
C THR A 42 -2.68 7.71 -31.11
N TYR A 43 -1.92 8.03 -32.16
CA TYR A 43 -0.47 7.81 -32.21
C TYR A 43 0.27 9.12 -31.91
N LEU A 44 1.22 9.08 -30.97
CA LEU A 44 2.16 10.18 -30.73
C LEU A 44 3.49 9.84 -31.41
N ARG A 45 3.99 10.74 -32.26
CA ARG A 45 5.35 10.68 -32.80
C ARG A 45 6.11 11.92 -32.33
N ALA A 46 7.26 11.70 -31.73
CA ALA A 46 8.19 12.75 -31.34
C ALA A 46 9.50 12.55 -32.12
N ASP A 47 9.92 13.55 -32.89
CA ASP A 47 11.27 13.61 -33.46
C ASP A 47 12.15 14.50 -32.57
N ALA A 48 13.37 14.06 -32.30
CA ALA A 48 14.29 14.72 -31.38
C ALA A 48 14.98 15.92 -32.05
N GLY A 49 14.92 17.11 -31.43
CA GLY A 49 15.94 18.15 -31.61
C GLY A 49 15.53 19.58 -32.00
N ALA A 50 14.25 20.00 -31.92
CA ALA A 50 13.85 21.39 -32.19
C ALA A 50 12.72 21.89 -31.26
N PRO A 51 12.55 23.22 -31.05
CA PRO A 51 11.50 23.78 -30.20
C PRO A 51 10.11 23.29 -30.63
N ARG A 52 9.33 22.87 -29.63
CA ARG A 52 8.18 21.98 -29.75
C ARG A 52 7.02 22.64 -30.50
N LYS A 53 6.79 22.20 -31.75
CA LYS A 53 5.49 22.28 -32.39
C LYS A 53 4.83 20.90 -32.24
N LEU A 54 3.77 20.82 -31.44
CA LEU A 54 2.93 19.62 -31.35
C LEU A 54 1.89 19.70 -32.46
N GLU A 55 1.99 18.82 -33.46
CA GLU A 55 0.97 18.68 -34.50
C GLU A 55 0.12 17.43 -34.19
N LEU A 56 -1.18 17.63 -33.99
CA LEU A 56 -2.15 16.54 -33.97
C LEU A 56 -2.50 16.20 -35.42
N LEU A 57 -2.18 14.98 -35.86
CA LEU A 57 -2.60 14.47 -37.15
C LEU A 57 -3.85 13.62 -36.95
N ASP A 58 -4.97 14.06 -37.54
CA ASP A 58 -6.17 13.25 -37.67
C ASP A 58 -5.95 12.22 -38.80
N SER A 59 -6.32 10.96 -38.57
CA SER A 59 -6.12 9.90 -39.56
C SER A 59 -7.16 9.90 -40.67
N ASP A 60 -8.20 10.72 -40.55
CA ASP A 60 -9.29 10.76 -41.51
C ASP A 60 -9.26 12.11 -42.21
N GLY A 61 -8.74 12.11 -43.45
CA GLY A 61 -8.64 13.31 -44.28
C GLY A 61 -10.00 13.93 -44.58
N ALA A 62 -10.42 14.88 -43.73
CA ALA A 62 -11.44 15.87 -44.02
C ALA A 62 -11.30 17.05 -43.05
N ASP A 63 -11.11 18.24 -43.63
CA ASP A 63 -11.59 19.53 -43.12
C ASP A 63 -10.98 20.01 -41.79
N GLY A 64 -9.75 20.52 -41.88
CA GLY A 64 -8.99 21.05 -40.73
C GLY A 64 -9.58 22.31 -40.10
N GLU A 65 -9.99 22.20 -38.84
CA GLU A 65 -9.97 23.31 -37.88
C GLU A 65 -8.62 23.31 -37.14
N LEU A 66 -7.82 24.35 -37.41
CA LEU A 66 -6.53 24.55 -36.75
C LEU A 66 -6.73 25.20 -35.38
N TRP A 67 -6.66 24.39 -34.31
CA TRP A 67 -6.60 24.89 -32.95
C TRP A 67 -5.17 25.33 -32.61
N ASN A 68 -4.93 26.64 -32.57
CA ASN A 68 -3.68 27.20 -32.07
C ASN A 68 -3.66 27.14 -30.54
N MET A 69 -2.98 26.15 -29.97
CA MET A 69 -2.73 26.09 -28.53
C MET A 69 -1.51 26.95 -28.18
N TYR A 70 -1.74 28.12 -27.58
CA TYR A 70 -0.67 28.96 -27.06
C TYR A 70 -0.23 28.45 -25.68
N VAL A 71 1.01 27.98 -25.57
CA VAL A 71 1.64 27.74 -24.26
C VAL A 71 2.07 29.10 -23.71
N VAL A 72 1.39 29.57 -22.66
CA VAL A 72 1.82 30.74 -21.90
C VAL A 72 2.93 30.27 -20.97
N GLU A 73 4.19 30.49 -21.35
CA GLU A 73 5.29 30.41 -20.38
C GLU A 73 5.11 31.52 -19.35
N GLN A 74 4.75 31.15 -18.12
CA GLN A 74 4.90 32.05 -16.99
C GLN A 74 6.40 32.30 -16.78
N LEU A 75 6.84 33.53 -17.08
CA LEU A 75 8.14 34.03 -16.64
C LEU A 75 8.14 34.09 -15.11
N SER A 76 8.74 33.08 -14.48
CA SER A 76 8.97 33.06 -13.04
C SER A 76 9.98 34.14 -12.67
N SER A 77 9.66 34.90 -11.63
CA SER A 77 10.53 35.93 -11.07
C SER A 77 11.84 35.34 -10.57
N LEU A 78 12.93 36.10 -10.76
CA LEU A 78 14.29 35.84 -10.30
C LEU A 78 14.35 35.26 -8.87
N PRO A 79 15.15 34.20 -8.62
CA PRO A 79 15.23 33.61 -7.30
C PRO A 79 15.97 34.52 -6.32
N THR A 80 15.31 34.84 -5.21
CA THR A 80 15.95 35.37 -3.99
C THR A 80 16.99 34.34 -3.50
N ALA A 81 18.11 34.85 -2.98
CA ALA A 81 19.24 34.05 -2.50
C ALA A 81 18.79 32.82 -1.68
N PRO A 82 19.41 31.64 -1.89
CA PRO A 82 19.03 30.42 -1.19
C PRO A 82 19.20 30.63 0.32
N SER A 83 18.11 30.39 1.05
CA SER A 83 18.14 30.26 2.52
C SER A 83 19.15 29.16 2.89
N PRO A 84 19.94 29.32 3.97
CA PRO A 84 20.90 28.30 4.38
C PRO A 84 20.17 26.97 4.58
N SER A 85 20.66 25.93 3.90
CA SER A 85 20.12 24.58 4.03
C SER A 85 20.14 24.17 5.50
N PRO A 86 19.04 23.59 6.03
CA PRO A 86 19.07 22.99 7.35
C PRO A 86 20.21 21.95 7.42
N PRO A 87 20.83 21.77 8.58
CA PRO A 87 21.86 20.75 8.75
C PRO A 87 21.30 19.39 8.29
N PRO A 88 22.13 18.54 7.67
CA PRO A 88 21.68 17.22 7.24
C PRO A 88 21.11 16.49 8.46
N THR A 89 19.81 16.15 8.38
CA THR A 89 19.16 15.26 9.33
C THR A 89 20.02 14.01 9.45
N GLU A 90 20.54 13.74 10.65
CA GLU A 90 21.34 12.54 10.95
C GLU A 90 20.55 11.33 10.44
N ALA A 91 21.18 10.49 9.62
CA ALA A 91 20.53 9.29 9.11
C ALA A 91 20.03 8.45 10.30
N PRO A 92 18.83 7.82 10.21
CA PRO A 92 18.32 7.02 11.31
C PRO A 92 19.35 5.98 11.72
N ARG A 93 19.63 5.91 13.02
CA ARG A 93 20.59 4.96 13.57
C ARG A 93 20.07 3.55 13.36
N ARG A 94 20.94 2.65 12.91
CA ARG A 94 20.61 1.23 12.77
C ARG A 94 20.64 0.60 14.16
N CYS A 95 19.72 -0.33 14.41
CA CYS A 95 19.64 -1.01 15.70
C CYS A 95 20.88 -1.83 16.06
N GLU A 96 21.71 -2.19 15.09
CA GLU A 96 23.00 -2.88 15.32
C GLU A 96 23.97 -2.06 16.21
N ASP A 97 23.82 -0.73 16.24
CA ASP A 97 24.66 0.19 17.01
C ASP A 97 23.96 0.73 18.28
N VAL A 98 22.74 0.26 18.58
CA VAL A 98 21.91 0.76 19.68
C VAL A 98 21.86 -0.28 20.79
N ASP A 99 22.48 0.05 21.92
CA ASP A 99 22.41 -0.74 23.15
C ASP A 99 21.32 -0.17 24.07
N CYS A 100 20.21 -0.89 24.20
CA CYS A 100 19.12 -0.48 25.08
C CYS A 100 19.47 -0.78 26.54
N THR A 101 19.60 0.27 27.35
CA THR A 101 20.03 0.14 28.74
C THR A 101 18.99 -0.57 29.63
N ASN A 102 17.72 -0.56 29.22
CA ASN A 102 16.66 -1.28 29.89
C ASN A 102 16.53 -2.68 29.27
N PRO A 103 16.63 -3.77 30.04
CA PRO A 103 16.52 -5.14 29.52
C PRO A 103 15.14 -5.48 28.92
N GLU A 104 14.10 -4.71 29.25
CA GLU A 104 12.75 -4.84 28.68
C GLU A 104 12.58 -4.10 27.35
N GLU A 105 13.55 -3.25 26.99
CA GLU A 105 13.52 -2.49 25.74
C GLU A 105 14.29 -3.20 24.62
N ARG A 106 13.84 -2.94 23.39
CA ARG A 106 14.51 -3.31 22.15
C ARG A 106 14.54 -2.09 21.26
N CYS A 107 15.55 -2.00 20.41
CA CYS A 107 15.61 -0.95 19.41
C CYS A 107 14.52 -1.19 18.35
N ASP A 108 13.67 -0.19 18.13
CA ASP A 108 12.67 -0.19 17.05
C ASP A 108 13.38 -0.03 15.70
N PRO A 109 13.33 -1.03 14.80
CA PRO A 109 14.00 -0.93 13.50
C PRO A 109 13.43 0.15 12.58
N LEU A 110 12.26 0.74 12.90
CA LEU A 110 11.69 1.84 12.14
C LEU A 110 12.38 3.18 12.39
N ASP A 111 12.79 3.46 13.63
CA ASP A 111 13.32 4.77 14.01
C ASP A 111 14.63 4.73 14.83
N GLY A 112 15.10 3.54 15.19
CA GLY A 112 16.35 3.34 15.92
C GLY A 112 16.24 3.68 17.42
N VAL A 113 15.03 3.84 17.96
CA VAL A 113 14.80 4.23 19.36
C VAL A 113 14.47 3.01 20.19
N CYS A 114 15.05 2.92 21.40
CA CYS A 114 14.72 1.88 22.37
C CYS A 114 13.28 2.05 22.90
N LYS A 115 12.49 0.99 22.79
CA LYS A 115 11.08 0.93 23.22
C LYS A 115 10.80 -0.41 23.86
N LEU A 116 9.77 -0.47 24.69
CA LEU A 116 9.27 -1.73 25.23
C LEU A 116 8.86 -2.66 24.08
N LEU A 117 9.07 -3.97 24.28
CA LEU A 117 8.76 -4.98 23.27
C LEU A 117 7.30 -4.90 22.82
N ASP A 118 6.37 -4.68 23.75
CA ASP A 118 4.94 -4.55 23.49
C ASP A 118 4.57 -3.44 22.50
N SER A 119 5.43 -2.43 22.39
CA SER A 119 5.26 -1.24 21.58
C SER A 119 5.82 -1.41 20.17
N ILE A 120 6.55 -2.49 19.89
CA ILE A 120 7.20 -2.71 18.58
C ILE A 120 6.84 -4.04 17.92
N VAL A 121 6.17 -4.97 18.62
CA VAL A 121 5.70 -6.24 18.05
C VAL A 121 4.70 -5.98 16.92
N PRO A 122 4.99 -6.36 15.66
CA PRO A 122 4.10 -6.05 14.54
C PRO A 122 2.76 -6.80 14.61
N CYS A 123 1.71 -6.14 14.14
CA CYS A 123 0.38 -6.71 13.95
C CYS A 123 0.06 -6.89 12.47
N ILE A 124 -0.62 -7.98 12.12
CA ILE A 124 -1.22 -8.19 10.80
C ILE A 124 -2.64 -8.74 10.91
N ALA A 125 -3.61 -8.03 10.35
CA ALA A 125 -5.00 -8.46 10.24
C ALA A 125 -5.34 -8.75 8.78
N ILE A 126 -5.95 -9.91 8.50
CA ILE A 126 -6.36 -10.32 7.16
C ILE A 126 -7.86 -10.58 7.16
N ILE A 127 -8.63 -9.75 6.46
CA ILE A 127 -10.10 -9.76 6.48
C ILE A 127 -10.71 -9.08 5.25
N ASP A 128 -11.83 -9.55 4.72
CA ASP A 128 -12.50 -8.96 3.55
C ASP A 128 -13.63 -7.97 3.86
N GLU A 129 -14.23 -8.05 5.06
CA GLU A 129 -15.28 -7.15 5.52
C GLU A 129 -15.26 -6.82 7.02
N SER A 130 -16.33 -6.21 7.52
CA SER A 130 -16.55 -6.04 8.95
C SER A 130 -17.95 -6.53 9.27
N ASP A 131 -18.06 -7.15 10.44
CA ASP A 131 -19.34 -7.60 10.97
C ASP A 131 -20.26 -6.38 11.17
N ASN A 132 -21.52 -6.62 11.51
CA ASN A 132 -22.50 -5.55 11.74
C ASN A 132 -22.29 -4.79 13.08
N PHE A 133 -21.09 -4.24 13.27
CA PHE A 133 -20.74 -3.31 14.33
C PHE A 133 -21.05 -1.87 13.88
N PRO A 134 -21.42 -0.98 14.82
CA PRO A 134 -21.46 0.44 14.52
C PRO A 134 -20.05 0.97 14.23
N ASP A 135 -19.90 1.95 13.35
CA ASP A 135 -18.60 2.61 13.04
C ASP A 135 -17.85 3.05 14.31
N SER A 136 -18.59 3.50 15.33
CA SER A 136 -18.04 3.91 16.64
C SER A 136 -17.31 2.79 17.39
N HIS A 137 -17.62 1.52 17.08
CA HIS A 137 -16.89 0.36 17.62
C HIS A 137 -15.43 0.41 17.18
N PHE A 138 -15.20 0.45 15.87
CA PHE A 138 -13.85 0.51 15.31
C PHE A 138 -13.13 1.82 15.64
N ASP A 139 -13.84 2.95 15.67
CA ASP A 139 -13.26 4.22 16.11
C ASP A 139 -12.72 4.12 17.55
N THR A 140 -13.51 3.51 18.45
CA THR A 140 -13.14 3.34 19.85
C THR A 140 -11.99 2.35 19.99
N GLN A 141 -12.07 1.19 19.34
CA GLN A 141 -11.03 0.17 19.43
C GLN A 141 -9.69 0.64 18.85
N TRP A 142 -9.72 1.39 17.75
CA TRP A 142 -8.51 1.97 17.18
C TRP A 142 -7.89 3.04 18.10
N ALA A 143 -8.72 3.91 18.69
CA ALA A 143 -8.25 4.89 19.66
C ALA A 143 -7.64 4.22 20.90
N THR A 144 -8.25 3.15 21.40
CA THR A 144 -7.69 2.32 22.48
C THR A 144 -6.36 1.70 22.06
N PHE A 145 -6.29 1.07 20.88
CA PHE A 145 -5.06 0.46 20.37
C PHE A 145 -3.90 1.45 20.30
N ARG A 146 -4.13 2.67 19.84
CA ARG A 146 -3.09 3.71 19.81
C ARG A 146 -2.80 4.36 21.15
N THR A 147 -3.72 4.30 22.11
CA THR A 147 -3.46 4.73 23.49
C THR A 147 -2.56 3.72 24.21
N ASP A 148 -2.84 2.43 24.05
CA ASP A 148 -2.11 1.35 24.72
C ASP A 148 -0.80 1.02 24.00
N TYR A 149 -0.77 1.11 22.66
CA TYR A 149 0.35 0.73 21.80
C TYR A 149 0.66 1.82 20.75
N PRO A 150 1.16 2.99 21.16
CA PRO A 150 1.32 4.15 20.27
C PRO A 150 2.28 3.88 19.10
N ASP A 151 3.31 3.07 19.30
CA ASP A 151 4.35 2.81 18.31
C ASP A 151 4.17 1.51 17.52
N ARG A 152 3.17 0.69 17.88
CA ARG A 152 3.06 -0.68 17.37
C ARG A 152 2.67 -0.68 15.89
N PRO A 153 3.47 -1.31 15.00
CA PRO A 153 3.15 -1.37 13.57
C PRO A 153 1.88 -2.17 13.32
N PHE A 154 1.00 -1.71 12.43
CA PHE A 154 -0.25 -2.41 12.12
C PHE A 154 -0.48 -2.56 10.63
N CYS A 155 -0.54 -3.78 10.14
CA CYS A 155 -0.85 -4.09 8.75
C CYS A 155 -2.27 -4.64 8.63
N LEU A 156 -3.11 -4.04 7.81
CA LEU A 156 -4.44 -4.53 7.49
C LEU A 156 -4.50 -4.91 6.01
N LEU A 157 -4.71 -6.19 5.75
CA LEU A 157 -4.79 -6.74 4.41
C LEU A 157 -6.22 -7.17 4.10
N ARG A 158 -6.70 -6.78 2.93
CA ARG A 158 -8.04 -7.11 2.45
C ARG A 158 -7.99 -8.06 1.27
N PRO A 159 -8.24 -9.37 1.46
CA PRO A 159 -8.36 -10.30 0.35
C PRO A 159 -9.62 -9.98 -0.47
N THR A 160 -9.48 -9.59 -1.72
CA THR A 160 -10.64 -9.22 -2.56
C THR A 160 -10.81 -10.15 -3.77
N SER A 161 -12.05 -10.59 -4.02
CA SER A 161 -12.47 -11.34 -5.22
C SER A 161 -13.26 -10.47 -6.20
N SER A 162 -13.66 -9.26 -5.80
CA SER A 162 -14.55 -8.40 -6.56
C SER A 162 -14.37 -6.92 -6.22
N SER A 163 -14.74 -6.02 -7.14
CA SER A 163 -14.76 -4.58 -6.88
C SER A 163 -15.95 -4.12 -6.03
N THR A 164 -16.79 -5.04 -5.53
CA THR A 164 -17.90 -4.70 -4.63
C THR A 164 -17.41 -4.67 -3.20
N PHE A 165 -17.58 -3.50 -2.57
CA PHE A 165 -17.16 -3.25 -1.19
C PHE A 165 -18.16 -3.92 -0.25
N ASP A 166 -17.86 -5.13 0.22
CA ASP A 166 -18.35 -5.51 1.54
C ASP A 166 -17.72 -4.53 2.56
N ARG A 167 -18.51 -4.07 3.53
CA ARG A 167 -18.23 -2.84 4.29
C ARG A 167 -17.13 -3.10 5.32
N LEU A 168 -15.87 -3.16 4.89
CA LEU A 168 -14.72 -3.02 5.78
C LEU A 168 -14.64 -1.56 6.24
N TYR A 169 -15.01 -1.30 7.49
CA TYR A 169 -14.93 0.06 8.04
C TYR A 169 -13.52 0.35 8.56
N LEU A 170 -12.96 1.48 8.11
CA LEU A 170 -11.66 2.00 8.53
C LEU A 170 -11.85 3.37 9.22
N PRO A 171 -11.51 3.49 10.51
CA PRO A 171 -11.56 4.77 11.22
C PRO A 171 -10.78 5.87 10.49
N PRO A 172 -11.25 7.12 10.44
CA PRO A 172 -10.48 8.22 9.85
C PRO A 172 -9.09 8.40 10.48
N ALA A 173 -8.94 8.09 11.77
CA ALA A 173 -7.66 8.12 12.46
C ALA A 173 -6.71 7.00 11.98
N PHE A 174 -7.23 5.83 11.59
CA PHE A 174 -6.44 4.76 10.99
C PHE A 174 -5.86 5.19 9.64
N LEU A 175 -6.68 5.82 8.79
CA LEU A 175 -6.26 6.26 7.46
C LEU A 175 -5.18 7.36 7.46
N ASN A 176 -5.03 8.10 8.57
CA ASN A 176 -4.04 9.15 8.73
C ASN A 176 -2.80 8.69 9.51
N ASP A 177 -2.75 7.42 9.90
CA ASP A 177 -1.68 6.88 10.72
C ASP A 177 -0.48 6.48 9.87
N THR A 178 0.72 6.95 10.23
CA THR A 178 1.94 6.69 9.46
C THR A 178 2.59 5.35 9.79
N ARG A 179 2.12 4.64 10.82
CA ARG A 179 2.59 3.32 11.25
C ARG A 179 1.64 2.21 10.80
N VAL A 180 0.70 2.50 9.89
CA VAL A 180 -0.18 1.49 9.31
C VAL A 180 0.12 1.23 7.84
N THR A 181 -0.10 -0.01 7.45
CA THR A 181 -0.15 -0.43 6.05
C THR A 181 -1.55 -0.95 5.77
N PHE A 182 -2.19 -0.46 4.70
CA PHE A 182 -3.43 -1.02 4.19
C PHE A 182 -3.23 -1.42 2.73
N ALA A 183 -3.59 -2.66 2.39
CA ALA A 183 -3.49 -3.16 1.02
C ALA A 183 -4.59 -4.16 0.69
N GLU A 184 -5.07 -4.11 -0.55
CA GLU A 184 -5.87 -5.19 -1.12
C GLU A 184 -4.93 -6.29 -1.63
N VAL A 185 -5.25 -7.54 -1.34
CA VAL A 185 -4.40 -8.71 -1.66
C VAL A 185 -5.17 -9.78 -2.42
N SER A 186 -4.44 -10.66 -3.09
CA SER A 186 -5.03 -11.72 -3.91
C SER A 186 -5.69 -12.79 -3.05
N ARG A 187 -6.81 -13.34 -3.55
CA ARG A 187 -7.42 -14.58 -3.08
C ARG A 187 -7.04 -15.72 -4.00
N ASP A 188 -7.00 -16.93 -3.45
CA ASP A 188 -6.74 -18.19 -4.16
C ASP A 188 -8.00 -18.82 -4.74
N ASP A 189 -9.18 -18.36 -4.31
CA ASP A 189 -10.48 -18.98 -4.60
C ASP A 189 -11.24 -18.33 -5.77
N LEU A 190 -10.54 -17.69 -6.71
CA LEU A 190 -11.13 -16.93 -7.84
C LEU A 190 -11.99 -17.77 -8.83
N GLY A 191 -12.21 -19.06 -8.55
CA GLY A 191 -13.02 -19.97 -9.35
C GLY A 191 -12.32 -20.42 -10.63
N ALA A 192 -12.71 -21.58 -11.15
CA ALA A 192 -12.09 -22.20 -12.33
C ALA A 192 -12.19 -21.36 -13.62
N ASN A 193 -13.06 -20.35 -13.64
CA ASN A 193 -13.32 -19.49 -14.80
C ASN A 193 -12.65 -18.11 -14.69
N SER A 194 -11.87 -17.84 -13.64
CA SER A 194 -11.09 -16.58 -13.58
C SER A 194 -10.03 -16.57 -14.68
N PRO A 195 -9.94 -15.49 -15.49
CA PRO A 195 -8.88 -15.33 -16.48
C PRO A 195 -7.51 -15.09 -15.83
N ILE A 196 -7.48 -14.83 -14.52
CA ILE A 196 -6.26 -14.60 -13.73
C ILE A 196 -6.12 -15.78 -12.77
N GLN A 197 -5.00 -16.51 -12.90
CA GLN A 197 -4.62 -17.49 -11.90
C GLN A 197 -4.19 -16.76 -10.62
N PRO A 198 -4.62 -17.21 -9.44
CA PRO A 198 -4.22 -16.58 -8.20
C PRO A 198 -2.70 -16.66 -8.04
N VAL A 199 -2.07 -15.49 -7.89
CA VAL A 199 -0.66 -15.38 -7.56
C VAL A 199 -0.59 -15.03 -6.07
N PRO A 200 0.07 -15.87 -5.25
CA PRO A 200 0.30 -15.56 -3.85
C PRO A 200 0.90 -14.16 -3.69
N THR A 201 0.31 -13.38 -2.81
CA THR A 201 0.73 -12.01 -2.53
C THR A 201 1.67 -12.04 -1.32
N ASP A 202 2.85 -11.42 -1.43
CA ASP A 202 3.86 -11.44 -0.36
C ASP A 202 3.50 -10.46 0.76
N TRP A 203 2.71 -10.94 1.73
CA TRP A 203 2.27 -10.16 2.88
C TRP A 203 3.43 -9.65 3.74
N PHE A 204 4.50 -10.44 3.87
CA PHE A 204 5.66 -10.06 4.67
C PHE A 204 6.35 -8.84 4.07
N SER A 205 6.52 -8.83 2.74
CA SER A 205 7.07 -7.68 2.02
C SER A 205 6.11 -6.48 2.03
N ILE A 206 4.82 -6.69 1.77
CA ILE A 206 3.81 -5.60 1.76
C ILE A 206 3.74 -4.89 3.10
N CYS A 207 3.70 -5.65 4.20
CA CYS A 207 3.66 -5.09 5.54
C CYS A 207 5.01 -4.51 6.00
N GLY A 208 6.06 -4.61 5.19
CA GLY A 208 7.40 -4.07 5.51
C GLY A 208 8.11 -4.82 6.62
N PHE A 209 7.75 -6.08 6.88
CA PHE A 209 8.27 -6.81 8.04
C PHE A 209 9.72 -7.29 7.90
N GLY A 210 10.33 -7.14 6.72
CA GLY A 210 11.74 -7.51 6.49
C GLY A 210 12.77 -6.72 7.28
N ILE A 211 12.36 -5.67 7.99
CA ILE A 211 13.22 -4.92 8.93
C ILE A 211 13.31 -5.59 10.30
N TYR A 212 12.38 -6.49 10.63
CA TYR A 212 12.33 -7.20 11.89
C TYR A 212 13.07 -8.54 11.79
N ASN A 213 13.67 -8.95 12.90
CA ASN A 213 14.28 -10.26 13.07
C ASN A 213 14.24 -10.67 14.56
N GLY A 214 14.64 -11.91 14.85
CA GLY A 214 14.60 -12.50 16.20
C GLY A 214 15.39 -11.75 17.29
N THR A 215 16.22 -10.76 16.95
CA THR A 215 16.89 -9.88 17.93
C THR A 215 16.08 -8.62 18.27
N THR A 216 15.18 -8.20 17.38
CA THR A 216 14.30 -7.02 17.55
C THR A 216 12.95 -7.38 18.14
N VAL A 217 12.31 -8.45 17.64
CA VAL A 217 11.01 -8.94 18.08
C VAL A 217 10.99 -10.46 17.92
N GLU A 218 10.20 -11.17 18.72
CA GLU A 218 10.18 -12.65 18.71
C GLU A 218 9.05 -13.22 17.83
N PHE A 219 7.97 -12.45 17.67
CA PHE A 219 6.78 -12.89 16.95
C PHE A 219 6.06 -11.74 16.24
N ILE A 220 5.15 -12.12 15.34
CA ILE A 220 4.15 -11.25 14.73
C ILE A 220 2.77 -11.72 15.17
N GLY A 221 1.96 -10.82 15.73
CA GLY A 221 0.56 -11.11 16.03
C GLY A 221 -0.25 -11.12 14.75
N MET A 222 -0.97 -12.21 14.47
CA MET A 222 -1.77 -12.35 13.25
C MET A 222 -3.23 -12.63 13.59
N PHE A 223 -4.13 -11.82 13.03
CA PHE A 223 -5.54 -12.14 12.95
C PHE A 223 -5.88 -12.52 11.51
N LEU A 224 -6.55 -13.66 11.31
CA LEU A 224 -7.11 -14.05 10.03
C LEU A 224 -8.58 -14.38 10.19
N ASP A 225 -9.41 -13.67 9.43
CA ASP A 225 -10.82 -13.96 9.34
C ASP A 225 -11.07 -15.34 8.70
N THR A 226 -12.02 -16.06 9.28
CA THR A 226 -12.48 -17.37 8.80
C THR A 226 -14.01 -17.42 8.72
N SER A 227 -14.64 -16.26 8.47
CA SER A 227 -16.08 -16.06 8.27
C SER A 227 -16.59 -16.71 6.97
N GLY A 228 -17.83 -16.41 6.58
CA GLY A 228 -18.51 -17.13 5.50
C GLY A 228 -17.96 -16.84 4.09
N SER A 229 -17.50 -15.61 3.87
CA SER A 229 -17.00 -15.10 2.59
C SER A 229 -15.53 -15.48 2.37
N MET A 230 -14.74 -15.61 3.42
CA MET A 230 -13.34 -16.07 3.36
C MET A 230 -12.97 -17.06 4.46
N ASP A 231 -12.14 -18.04 4.10
CA ASP A 231 -11.47 -18.91 5.08
C ASP A 231 -9.97 -19.04 4.79
N GLN A 232 -9.24 -19.87 5.53
CA GLN A 232 -7.81 -20.05 5.27
C GLN A 232 -7.50 -20.54 3.85
N ARG A 233 -8.42 -21.29 3.21
CA ARG A 233 -8.23 -21.78 1.83
C ARG A 233 -8.33 -20.65 0.82
N THR A 234 -9.11 -19.62 1.12
CA THR A 234 -9.19 -18.40 0.31
C THR A 234 -7.84 -17.69 0.18
N VAL A 235 -6.91 -17.88 1.12
CA VAL A 235 -5.62 -17.16 1.14
C VAL A 235 -4.41 -18.07 1.37
N SER A 236 -4.59 -19.37 1.22
CA SER A 236 -3.61 -20.42 1.56
C SER A 236 -2.20 -20.21 0.99
N GLY A 237 -2.06 -19.79 -0.26
CA GLY A 237 -0.80 -19.57 -0.93
C GLY A 237 -0.06 -18.36 -0.36
N SER A 238 -0.79 -17.27 -0.09
CA SER A 238 -0.22 -16.07 0.53
C SER A 238 0.12 -16.30 2.01
N LEU A 239 -0.72 -17.05 2.73
CA LEU A 239 -0.47 -17.46 4.12
C LEU A 239 0.79 -18.34 4.21
N ALA A 240 0.93 -19.34 3.34
CA ALA A 240 2.11 -20.21 3.32
C ALA A 240 3.40 -19.43 2.98
N LEU A 241 3.33 -18.48 2.04
CA LEU A 241 4.45 -17.60 1.71
C LEU A 241 4.81 -16.69 2.89
N PHE A 242 3.81 -16.16 3.59
CA PHE A 242 4.01 -15.35 4.79
C PHE A 242 4.70 -16.16 5.90
N GLU A 243 4.19 -17.34 6.23
CA GLU A 243 4.79 -18.26 7.22
C GLU A 243 6.25 -18.60 6.87
N GLN A 244 6.54 -18.84 5.59
CA GLN A 244 7.90 -19.10 5.12
C GLN A 244 8.83 -17.90 5.34
N ASN A 245 8.40 -16.69 4.95
CA ASN A 245 9.21 -15.49 5.08
C ASN A 245 9.44 -15.11 6.55
N VAL A 246 8.43 -15.26 7.41
CA VAL A 246 8.55 -15.05 8.86
C VAL A 246 9.56 -16.02 9.47
N ALA A 247 9.50 -17.31 9.11
CA ALA A 247 10.46 -18.31 9.58
C ALA A 247 11.90 -18.03 9.11
N ILE A 248 12.08 -17.57 7.86
CA ILE A 248 13.40 -17.17 7.33
C ILE A 248 13.97 -15.96 8.11
N ALA A 249 13.12 -15.04 8.55
CA ALA A 249 13.53 -13.91 9.39
C ALA A 249 13.84 -14.29 10.85
N GLY A 250 13.67 -15.58 11.22
CA GLY A 250 13.87 -16.07 12.58
C GLY A 250 12.78 -15.60 13.55
N LEU A 251 11.59 -15.31 13.04
CA LEU A 251 10.41 -14.88 13.79
C LEU A 251 9.41 -16.03 13.88
N THR A 252 8.45 -15.89 14.79
CA THR A 252 7.28 -16.77 14.90
C THR A 252 5.98 -16.01 14.62
N ILE A 253 4.87 -16.73 14.46
CA ILE A 253 3.53 -16.13 14.31
C ILE A 253 2.69 -16.56 15.51
N GLU A 254 1.98 -15.60 16.12
CA GLU A 254 0.90 -15.88 17.05
C GLU A 254 -0.44 -15.66 16.34
N PRO A 255 -1.12 -16.73 15.90
CA PRO A 255 -2.35 -16.59 15.13
C PRO A 255 -3.61 -16.59 16.02
N VAL A 256 -4.59 -15.76 15.65
CA VAL A 256 -5.98 -15.85 16.05
C VAL A 256 -6.84 -16.01 14.81
N PHE A 257 -7.64 -17.08 14.78
CA PHE A 257 -8.64 -17.34 13.75
C PHE A 257 -10.02 -17.26 14.39
N ASN A 258 -10.92 -16.44 13.85
CA ASN A 258 -12.32 -16.41 14.26
C ASN A 258 -13.21 -15.85 13.15
N THR A 259 -14.52 -15.87 13.38
CA THR A 259 -15.55 -15.48 12.40
C THR A 259 -16.27 -14.18 12.78
N ARG A 260 -15.69 -13.35 13.66
CA ARG A 260 -16.36 -12.15 14.20
C ARG A 260 -16.11 -10.90 13.36
N GLU A 261 -15.37 -11.02 12.26
CA GLU A 261 -15.06 -9.91 11.36
C GLU A 261 -14.63 -8.59 12.06
N ASP A 262 -13.90 -8.74 13.18
CA ASP A 262 -13.40 -7.65 14.01
C ASP A 262 -11.88 -7.65 13.95
N TRP A 263 -11.35 -6.83 13.05
CA TRP A 263 -9.93 -6.82 12.70
C TRP A 263 -9.02 -6.22 13.77
N ILE A 264 -9.56 -5.61 14.83
CA ILE A 264 -8.76 -4.88 15.82
C ILE A 264 -8.81 -5.47 17.23
N THR A 265 -9.97 -5.97 17.67
CA THR A 265 -10.14 -6.52 19.03
C THR A 265 -9.16 -7.63 19.41
N PRO A 266 -8.75 -8.55 18.51
CA PRO A 266 -7.75 -9.56 18.84
C PRO A 266 -6.44 -8.97 19.37
N PHE A 267 -6.02 -7.81 18.87
CA PHE A 267 -4.78 -7.12 19.26
C PHE A 267 -4.86 -6.36 20.58
N LEU A 268 -6.07 -6.18 21.10
CA LEU A 268 -6.35 -5.60 22.42
C LEU A 268 -6.54 -6.65 23.51
N THR A 269 -6.61 -7.94 23.14
CA THR A 269 -7.05 -9.00 24.06
C THR A 269 -6.16 -10.23 24.03
N THR A 270 -6.04 -10.89 22.88
CA THR A 270 -5.37 -12.18 22.75
C THR A 270 -3.95 -12.04 22.20
N LEU A 271 -3.74 -11.10 21.27
CA LEU A 271 -2.47 -10.82 20.62
C LEU A 271 -1.74 -9.65 21.29
N VAL A 272 -1.78 -9.65 22.62
CA VAL A 272 -1.04 -8.71 23.46
C VAL A 272 0.30 -9.36 23.82
N PRO A 273 1.44 -8.72 23.54
CA PRO A 273 2.74 -9.26 23.93
C PRO A 273 2.81 -9.49 25.44
N SER A 274 3.26 -10.68 25.83
CA SER A 274 3.47 -11.01 27.24
C SER A 274 4.78 -10.37 27.71
N ASN A 275 4.73 -9.60 28.79
CA ASN A 275 5.93 -9.12 29.48
C ASN A 275 6.66 -10.26 30.20
#